data_AF-A0AAW9M696-F1
#
_entry.id   AF-A0AAW9M696-F1
#
_cell.length_a   1.000
_cell.length_b   1.000
_cell.length_c   1.000
_cell.angle_alpha   90.00
_cell.angle_beta   90.00
_cell.angle_gamma   90.00
#
_symmetry.space_group_name_H-M   'P 1'
#
loop_
_entity.id
_entity.type
_entity.pdbx_description
1 polymer ?
#
loop_
_entity_poly.entity_id
_entity_poly.type
_entity_poly.pdbx_seq_one_letter_code
_entity_poly.pdbx_strand_id
1 'polypeptide(L)'
;MNKYINKISELPSRIGLTLSYIICINLIAFMRNSFRIIMWYIFNDSFQNIWLIKISNAIAYSMLFWCGCIAGHLIQKKSIFHSSLVVALGVMYTFLLSGVGPNDYILLLEGISTGAALGGIGGGCTLIVRKLRHSKSKK
;
A
#
# COMPACT_ATOMS: atom_id res chain seq x y z
N MET A 1 -11.08 -17.90 -4.45
CA MET A 1 -10.33 -16.68 -4.82
C MET A 1 -10.12 -16.50 -6.32
N ASN A 2 -9.60 -17.48 -7.06
CA ASN A 2 -9.38 -17.36 -8.53
C ASN A 2 -10.61 -16.95 -9.35
N LYS A 3 -11.81 -17.43 -8.97
CA LYS A 3 -13.06 -17.18 -9.72
C LYS A 3 -13.49 -15.70 -9.69
N TYR A 4 -13.19 -14.97 -8.62
CA TYR A 4 -13.51 -13.53 -8.49
C TYR A 4 -12.48 -12.65 -9.20
N ILE A 5 -11.20 -13.03 -9.15
CA ILE A 5 -10.12 -12.32 -9.86
C ILE A 5 -10.35 -12.38 -11.37
N ASN A 6 -10.76 -13.54 -11.90
CA ASN A 6 -11.08 -13.69 -13.32
C ASN A 6 -12.32 -12.87 -13.74
N LYS A 7 -13.30 -12.71 -12.83
CA LYS A 7 -14.49 -11.88 -13.09
C LYS A 7 -14.18 -10.38 -13.12
N ILE A 8 -13.15 -9.93 -12.38
CA ILE A 8 -12.64 -8.55 -12.45
C ILE A 8 -11.89 -8.31 -13.77
N SER A 9 -11.23 -9.34 -14.33
CA SER A 9 -10.57 -9.23 -15.63
C SER A 9 -11.51 -9.23 -16.84
N GLU A 10 -12.76 -9.67 -16.68
CA GLU A 10 -13.82 -9.60 -17.71
C GLU A 10 -14.53 -8.23 -17.75
N LEU A 11 -14.34 -7.38 -16.74
CA LEU A 11 -14.82 -6.01 -16.77
C LEU A 11 -14.01 -5.18 -17.78
N PRO A 12 -14.62 -4.17 -18.44
CA PRO A 12 -13.89 -3.31 -19.36
C PRO A 12 -12.66 -2.74 -18.65
N SER A 13 -11.51 -2.79 -19.33
CA SER A 13 -10.18 -2.59 -18.73
C SER A 13 -10.04 -1.34 -17.85
N ARG A 14 -10.82 -0.27 -18.11
CA ARG A 14 -10.91 0.92 -17.26
C ARG A 14 -11.66 0.70 -15.95
N ILE A 15 -12.80 0.01 -15.96
CA ILE A 15 -13.63 -0.19 -14.76
C ILE A 15 -12.92 -1.13 -13.78
N GLY A 16 -12.32 -2.22 -14.28
CA GLY A 16 -11.55 -3.15 -13.43
C GLY A 16 -10.33 -2.47 -12.77
N LEU A 17 -9.67 -1.55 -13.48
CA LEU A 17 -8.58 -0.76 -12.93
C LEU A 17 -9.07 0.19 -11.82
N THR A 18 -10.13 0.96 -12.08
CA THR A 18 -10.69 1.91 -11.10
C THR A 18 -11.17 1.20 -9.84
N LEU A 19 -11.84 0.05 -9.96
CA LEU A 19 -12.24 -0.76 -8.80
C LEU A 19 -11.04 -1.25 -8.00
N SER A 20 -9.99 -1.74 -8.68
CA SER A 20 -8.75 -2.17 -8.02
C SER A 20 -8.10 -1.03 -7.24
N TYR A 21 -8.11 0.18 -7.81
CA TYR A 21 -7.64 1.40 -7.18
C TYR A 21 -8.44 1.74 -5.91
N ILE A 22 -9.77 1.79 -6.02
CA ILE A 22 -10.66 2.08 -4.90
C ILE A 22 -10.44 1.07 -3.77
N ILE A 23 -10.38 -0.22 -4.09
CA ILE A 23 -10.15 -1.30 -3.11
C ILE A 23 -8.81 -1.10 -2.41
N CYS A 24 -7.73 -0.87 -3.16
CA CYS A 24 -6.41 -0.72 -2.57
C CYS A 24 -6.28 0.55 -1.72
N ILE A 25 -6.85 1.68 -2.14
CA ILE A 25 -6.84 2.92 -1.35
C ILE A 25 -7.59 2.72 -0.04
N ASN A 26 -8.77 2.10 -0.08
CA ASN A 26 -9.54 1.80 1.14
C ASN A 26 -8.80 0.82 2.05
N LEU A 27 -8.12 -0.18 1.48
CA LEU A 27 -7.29 -1.12 2.24
C LEU A 27 -6.13 -0.40 2.95
N ILE A 28 -5.42 0.49 2.25
CA ILE A 28 -4.35 1.31 2.84
C ILE A 28 -4.91 2.18 3.97
N ALA A 29 -6.07 2.79 3.75
CA ALA A 29 -6.71 3.64 4.74
C ALA A 29 -7.10 2.86 6.00
N PHE A 30 -7.72 1.70 5.82
CA PHE A 30 -8.06 0.78 6.90
C PHE A 30 -6.82 0.36 7.68
N MET A 31 -5.77 -0.14 7.00
CA MET A 31 -4.54 -0.60 7.64
C MET A 31 -3.84 0.51 8.44
N ARG A 32 -3.71 1.72 7.87
CA ARG A 32 -3.11 2.86 8.58
C ARG A 32 -3.96 3.29 9.78
N ASN A 33 -5.27 3.31 9.66
CA ASN A 33 -6.14 3.74 10.74
C ASN A 33 -6.14 2.72 11.89
N SER A 34 -6.23 1.42 11.58
CA SER A 34 -6.07 0.35 12.56
C SER A 34 -4.71 0.41 13.24
N PHE A 35 -3.62 0.62 12.48
CA PHE A 35 -2.28 0.77 13.05
C PHE A 35 -2.19 1.98 13.98
N ARG A 36 -2.77 3.13 13.62
CA ARG A 36 -2.81 4.32 14.48
C ARG A 36 -3.53 4.05 15.80
N ILE A 37 -4.66 3.33 15.78
CA ILE A 37 -5.41 2.96 16.98
C ILE A 37 -4.59 2.00 17.86
N ILE A 38 -3.97 0.98 17.26
CA ILE A 38 -3.11 0.02 17.97
C ILE A 38 -1.93 0.75 18.62
N MET A 39 -1.28 1.64 17.87
CA MET A 39 -0.20 2.47 18.37
C MET A 39 -0.67 3.35 19.52
N TRP A 40 -1.82 4.02 19.40
CA TRP A 40 -2.37 4.82 20.49
C TRP A 40 -2.62 3.99 21.75
N TYR A 41 -3.15 2.77 21.61
CA TYR A 41 -3.39 1.87 22.74
C TYR A 41 -2.10 1.37 23.41
N ILE A 42 -1.11 0.95 22.62
CA ILE A 42 0.17 0.42 23.14
C ILE A 42 1.04 1.54 23.74
N PHE A 43 0.99 2.75 23.18
CA PHE A 43 1.91 3.83 23.52
C PHE A 43 1.34 4.86 24.48
N ASN A 44 0.10 4.67 24.96
CA ASN A 44 -0.54 5.61 25.89
C ASN A 44 0.26 5.83 27.19
N ASP A 45 1.17 4.91 27.54
CA ASP A 45 1.98 4.94 28.79
C ASP A 45 3.50 5.04 28.60
N SER A 46 4.07 5.00 27.38
CA SER A 46 5.53 4.84 27.21
C SER A 46 6.10 5.50 25.95
N PHE A 47 6.11 6.84 25.93
CA PHE A 47 6.61 7.64 24.80
C PHE A 47 8.13 7.86 24.76
N GLN A 48 8.93 7.28 25.67
CA GLN A 48 10.35 7.65 25.79
C GLN A 48 11.35 6.66 25.14
N ASN A 49 10.90 5.47 24.72
CA ASN A 49 11.80 4.48 24.19
C ASN A 49 12.01 4.66 22.67
N ILE A 50 13.16 5.22 22.29
CA ILE A 50 13.60 5.36 20.89
C ILE A 50 13.46 4.06 20.09
N TRP A 51 13.66 2.91 20.74
CA TRP A 51 13.52 1.59 20.15
C TRP A 51 12.09 1.29 19.66
N LEU A 52 11.08 1.66 20.45
CA LEU A 52 9.67 1.45 20.13
C LEU A 52 9.21 2.31 18.94
N ILE A 53 9.73 3.54 18.83
CA ILE A 53 9.50 4.42 17.66
C ILE A 53 10.05 3.78 16.38
N LYS A 54 11.27 3.23 16.43
CA LYS A 54 11.88 2.55 15.27
C LYS A 54 11.07 1.32 14.83
N ILE A 55 10.59 0.52 15.77
CA ILE A 55 9.76 -0.66 15.47
C ILE A 55 8.43 -0.25 14.85
N SER A 56 7.78 0.77 15.40
CA SER A 56 6.54 1.31 14.83
C SER A 56 6.71 1.72 13.37
N ASN A 57 7.76 2.49 13.07
CA ASN A 57 8.04 2.90 11.68
C ASN A 57 8.34 1.70 10.78
N ALA A 58 9.09 0.71 11.26
CA ALA A 58 9.35 -0.52 10.50
C ALA A 58 8.06 -1.28 10.17
N ILE A 59 7.12 -1.38 11.12
CA ILE A 59 5.81 -2.01 10.89
C ILE A 59 5.01 -1.21 9.87
N ALA A 60 4.96 0.12 10.00
CA ALA A 60 4.26 0.99 9.06
C ALA A 60 4.80 0.86 7.62
N TYR A 61 6.12 0.82 7.44
CA TYR A 61 6.74 0.61 6.13
C TYR A 61 6.47 -0.79 5.57
N SER A 62 6.51 -1.83 6.42
CA SER A 62 6.14 -3.18 6.01
C SER A 62 4.70 -3.23 5.49
N MET A 63 3.75 -2.61 6.20
CA MET A 63 2.36 -2.54 5.74
C MET A 63 2.22 -1.89 4.36
N LEU A 64 2.94 -0.78 4.11
CA LEU A 64 2.93 -0.10 2.80
C LEU A 64 3.51 -0.98 1.69
N PHE A 65 4.59 -1.71 1.98
CA PHE A 65 5.18 -2.68 1.06
C PHE A 65 4.19 -3.80 0.69
N TRP A 66 3.51 -4.38 1.67
CA TRP A 66 2.48 -5.40 1.44
C TRP A 66 1.29 -4.86 0.64
N CYS A 67 0.86 -3.62 0.90
CA CYS A 67 -0.16 -2.95 0.09
C CYS A 67 0.29 -2.78 -1.37
N GLY A 68 1.57 -2.42 -1.59
CA GLY A 68 2.18 -2.37 -2.91
C GLY A 68 2.16 -3.73 -3.63
N CYS A 69 2.43 -4.82 -2.90
CA CYS A 69 2.34 -6.17 -3.44
C CYS A 69 0.90 -6.54 -3.85
N ILE A 70 -0.09 -6.23 -3.02
CA ILE A 70 -1.50 -6.49 -3.32
C ILE A 70 -1.94 -5.68 -4.54
N ALA A 71 -1.60 -4.38 -4.59
CA ALA A 71 -1.89 -3.52 -5.73
C ALA A 71 -1.25 -4.05 -7.02
N GLY A 72 0.00 -4.52 -6.94
CA GLY A 72 0.69 -5.11 -8.08
C GLY A 72 0.06 -6.43 -8.54
N HIS A 73 -0.47 -7.20 -7.59
CA HIS A 73 -1.23 -8.41 -7.87
C HIS A 73 -2.62 -8.14 -8.47
N LEU A 74 -3.30 -7.05 -8.11
CA LEU A 74 -4.57 -6.70 -8.76
C LEU A 74 -4.34 -6.08 -10.15
N ILE A 75 -3.30 -5.27 -10.31
CA ILE A 75 -3.07 -4.47 -11.51
C ILE A 75 -2.01 -5.14 -12.39
N GLN A 76 -2.46 -5.82 -13.45
CA GLN A 76 -1.58 -6.60 -14.32
C GLN A 76 -0.76 -5.73 -15.31
N LYS A 77 -1.32 -4.61 -15.79
CA LYS A 77 -0.68 -3.75 -16.79
C LYS A 77 0.09 -2.62 -16.07
N LYS A 78 1.35 -2.36 -16.45
CA LYS A 78 2.23 -1.33 -15.82
C LYS A 78 2.20 -1.37 -14.28
N SER A 79 2.25 -2.58 -13.72
CA SER A 79 2.04 -2.88 -12.31
C SER A 79 2.90 -2.04 -11.34
N ILE A 80 4.16 -1.74 -11.67
CA ILE A 80 5.06 -0.92 -10.84
C ILE A 80 4.53 0.51 -10.68
N PHE A 81 4.18 1.17 -11.78
CA PHE A 81 3.73 2.56 -11.76
C PHE A 81 2.39 2.69 -11.04
N HIS A 82 1.44 1.80 -11.34
CA HIS A 82 0.14 1.82 -10.70
C HIS A 82 0.22 1.48 -9.20
N SER A 83 1.07 0.53 -8.79
CA SER A 83 1.25 0.20 -7.37
C SER A 83 1.88 1.37 -6.60
N SER A 84 2.91 2.00 -7.17
CA SER A 84 3.51 3.22 -6.61
C SER A 84 2.47 4.33 -6.43
N LEU A 85 1.67 4.59 -7.46
CA LEU A 85 0.68 5.66 -7.46
C LEU A 85 -0.48 5.38 -6.48
N VAL A 86 -0.97 4.14 -6.42
CA VAL A 86 -2.03 3.73 -5.48
C VAL A 86 -1.57 3.89 -4.05
N VAL A 87 -0.35 3.47 -3.71
CA VAL A 87 0.18 3.58 -2.36
C VAL A 87 0.40 5.05 -1.98
N ALA A 88 0.92 5.87 -2.89
CA ALA A 88 1.07 7.31 -2.69
C ALA A 88 -0.29 8.00 -2.44
N LEU A 89 -1.30 7.70 -3.26
CA LEU A 89 -2.66 8.23 -3.10
C LEU A 89 -3.30 7.77 -1.79
N GLY A 90 -3.11 6.51 -1.41
CA GLY A 90 -3.59 5.99 -0.13
C GLY A 90 -2.96 6.71 1.06
N VAL A 91 -1.64 6.96 1.03
CA VAL A 91 -0.95 7.73 2.07
C VAL A 91 -1.49 9.16 2.13
N MET A 92 -1.59 9.85 1.00
CA MET A 92 -2.14 11.21 0.93
C MET A 92 -3.57 11.27 1.49
N TYR A 93 -4.43 10.32 1.09
CA TYR A 93 -5.81 10.23 1.58
C TYR A 93 -5.87 10.04 3.10
N THR A 94 -5.04 9.15 3.66
CA THR A 94 -5.00 8.94 5.12
C THR A 94 -4.52 10.15 5.90
N PHE A 95 -3.64 10.95 5.31
CA PHE A 95 -3.14 12.17 5.92
C PHE A 95 -4.22 13.24 5.97
N LEU A 96 -4.97 13.41 4.89
CA LEU A 96 -6.15 14.29 4.84
C LEU A 96 -7.21 13.89 5.87
N LEU A 97 -7.49 12.60 6.00
CA LEU A 97 -8.43 12.08 7.02
C LEU A 97 -7.93 12.24 8.45
N SER A 98 -6.61 12.27 8.65
CA SER A 98 -6.03 12.38 9.98
C SER A 98 -6.06 13.80 10.56
N GLY A 99 -6.50 14.80 9.77
CA GLY A 99 -6.65 16.19 10.21
C GLY A 99 -5.32 16.87 10.52
N VAL A 100 -4.22 16.41 9.91
CA VAL A 100 -2.88 16.94 10.17
C VAL A 100 -2.77 18.37 9.61
N GLY A 101 -2.21 19.27 10.42
CA GLY A 101 -2.17 20.69 10.10
C GLY A 101 -1.24 21.05 8.94
N PRO A 102 -1.38 22.26 8.37
CA PRO A 102 -0.58 22.72 7.24
C PRO A 102 0.91 22.93 7.56
N ASN A 103 1.38 22.75 8.80
CA ASN A 103 2.81 22.81 9.10
C ASN A 103 3.54 21.48 8.89
N ASP A 104 2.82 20.38 8.67
CA ASP A 104 3.39 19.04 8.52
C ASP A 104 3.53 18.61 7.05
N TYR A 105 3.57 19.56 6.11
CA TYR A 105 3.74 19.25 4.67
C TYR A 105 5.01 18.45 4.38
N ILE A 106 6.09 18.66 5.15
CA ILE A 106 7.34 17.91 5.01
C ILE A 106 7.09 16.41 5.31
N LEU A 107 6.38 16.11 6.40
CA LEU A 107 6.02 14.74 6.77
C LEU A 107 5.06 14.10 5.75
N LEU A 108 4.15 14.89 5.17
CA LEU A 108 3.29 14.43 4.08
C LEU A 108 4.11 14.05 2.84
N LEU A 109 5.02 14.92 2.40
CA LEU A 109 5.89 14.69 1.24
C LEU A 109 6.80 13.47 1.45
N GLU A 110 7.38 13.34 2.64
CA GLU A 110 8.17 12.17 3.02
C GLU A 110 7.32 10.89 3.03
N GLY A 111 6.10 10.96 3.57
CA GLY A 111 5.17 9.83 3.55
C GLY A 111 4.76 9.42 2.13
N ILE A 112 4.47 10.39 1.25
CA ILE A 112 4.09 10.15 -0.15
C ILE A 112 5.26 9.54 -0.92
N SER A 113 6.47 10.11 -0.79
CA SER A 113 7.67 9.61 -1.48
C SER A 113 8.04 8.21 -1.01
N THR A 114 8.00 7.96 0.29
CA THR A 114 8.26 6.63 0.87
C THR A 114 7.20 5.62 0.44
N GLY A 115 5.92 6.03 0.45
CA GLY A 115 4.80 5.22 -0.03
C GLY A 115 4.93 4.87 -1.51
N ALA A 116 5.33 5.83 -2.35
CA ALA A 116 5.58 5.61 -3.77
C ALA A 116 6.72 4.60 -3.98
N ALA A 117 7.84 4.79 -3.29
CA ALA A 117 8.99 3.89 -3.39
C ALA A 117 8.62 2.45 -2.97
N LEU A 118 8.05 2.27 -1.77
CA LEU A 118 7.66 0.96 -1.26
C LEU A 118 6.56 0.31 -2.10
N GLY A 119 5.59 1.10 -2.58
CA GLY A 119 4.54 0.65 -3.47
C GLY A 119 5.09 0.16 -4.81
N GLY A 120 6.05 0.88 -5.38
CA GLY A 120 6.75 0.50 -6.60
C GLY A 120 7.58 -0.78 -6.42
N ILE A 121 8.34 -0.89 -5.34
CA ILE A 121 9.13 -2.10 -5.03
C ILE A 121 8.19 -3.31 -4.86
N GLY A 122 7.12 -3.18 -4.07
CA GLY A 122 6.13 -4.25 -3.88
C GLY A 122 5.47 -4.69 -5.21
N GLY A 123 5.07 -3.72 -6.04
CA GLY A 123 4.56 -3.98 -7.38
C GLY A 123 5.59 -4.71 -8.27
N GLY A 124 6.86 -4.30 -8.20
CA GLY A 124 7.98 -4.94 -8.89
C GLY A 124 8.21 -6.39 -8.47
N CYS A 125 8.21 -6.68 -7.17
CA CYS A 125 8.31 -8.04 -6.64
C CYS A 125 7.22 -8.94 -7.22
N THR A 126 5.97 -8.46 -7.31
CA THR A 126 4.89 -9.26 -7.89
C THR A 126 5.07 -9.56 -9.38
N LEU A 127 5.64 -8.62 -10.14
CA LEU A 127 5.99 -8.87 -11.54
C LEU A 127 7.05 -9.97 -11.70
N ILE A 128 8.08 -9.95 -10.86
CA ILE A 128 9.13 -10.98 -10.87
C ILE A 128 8.53 -12.35 -10.53
N VAL A 129 7.73 -12.43 -9.46
CA VAL A 129 7.05 -13.67 -9.04
C VAL A 129 6.15 -14.20 -10.15
N ARG A 130 5.41 -13.34 -10.84
CA ARG A 130 4.59 -13.73 -12.00
C ARG A 130 5.41 -14.30 -13.14
N LYS A 131 6.53 -13.65 -13.50
CA LYS A 131 7.44 -14.15 -14.54
C LYS A 131 8.00 -15.52 -14.20
N LEU A 132 8.45 -15.72 -12.95
CA LEU A 132 8.96 -17.02 -12.48
C LEU A 132 7.88 -18.11 -12.53
N ARG A 133 6.64 -17.78 -12.18
CA ARG A 133 5.52 -18.72 -12.18
C ARG A 133 5.11 -19.14 -13.61
N HIS A 134 5.12 -18.21 -14.57
CA HIS A 134 4.91 -18.54 -15.98
C HIS A 134 6.04 -19.38 -16.58
N SER A 135 7.29 -19.15 -16.16
CA SER A 135 8.43 -19.96 -16.58
C SER A 135 8.34 -21.41 -16.10
N LYS A 136 7.86 -21.64 -14.86
CA LYS A 136 7.61 -23.00 -14.34
C LYS A 136 6.45 -23.72 -15.00
N SER A 137 5.45 -23.02 -15.54
CA SER A 137 4.28 -23.63 -16.19
C SER A 137 4.55 -24.09 -17.63
N LYS A 138 5.71 -23.76 -18.21
CA LYS A 138 6.13 -24.16 -19.56
C LYS A 138 7.17 -25.31 -19.55
N LYS A 139 7.54 -25.81 -18.37
CA LYS A 139 8.31 -27.03 -18.17
C LYS A 139 7.38 -28.13 -17.71
#